data_AF-A0A7S1BJ92-F1
#
_entry.id   AF-A0A7S1BJ92-F1
#
_cell.length_a   1.000
_cell.length_b   1.000
_cell.length_c   1.000
_cell.angle_alpha   90.00
_cell.angle_beta   90.00
_cell.angle_gamma   90.00
#
_symmetry.space_group_name_H-M   'P 1'
#
loop_
_entity.id
_entity.type
_entity.pdbx_description
1 polymer ?
#
loop_
_entity_poly.entity_id
_entity_poly.type
_entity_poly.pdbx_seq_one_letter_code
_entity_poly.pdbx_strand_id
1 'polypeptide(L)'
;MRINRLFSGLSVAVLLAFVPVITADDDGGGDDGGGDDAYNDGNDDAYHGYNADDDDPDGEINWGKKSMLPRSCINYGGKDVIVFSMFSNSFNQCSDTPDETYYVSVPTFTQAYIYQKELMAEDTGDDWYAPDVSQYVNCVAYNDVYLQIACSSNANGIAVNVYTDNACTKADDDSEINGTFDISDIQIPLGKCQMCVYYVDKEDADDGYYDNRKYNAPLCSGAANGASQCKKGCMKASSRAEFNLSDNGWTSADQTLLVILTFFGCGMLAAILTKRRNMSNKETLLEEAALSAAGLKPSHVVIIFILSVLVIVMFALAELKNLTWGLILILNLALFGYLMKLTVDSGVRDTAAELLDPDNPEIGPNTSGISEASSEASSFA
;
A
#
# COMPACT_ATOMS: atom_id res chain seq x y z
N MET A 1 -5.91 -4.69 9.76
CA MET A 1 -6.15 -3.26 10.05
C MET A 1 -4.92 -2.64 10.73
N ARG A 2 -3.95 -2.15 9.94
CA ARG A 2 -2.73 -1.46 10.43
C ARG A 2 -2.74 0.05 10.09
N ILE A 3 -3.92 0.67 9.99
CA ILE A 3 -4.08 2.08 9.59
C ILE A 3 -3.87 3.07 10.76
N ASN A 4 -3.99 2.65 12.03
CA ASN A 4 -4.12 3.60 13.14
C ASN A 4 -2.82 4.20 13.72
N ARG A 5 -1.63 3.60 13.53
CA ARG A 5 -0.43 4.07 14.25
C ARG A 5 0.46 5.06 13.50
N LEU A 6 0.43 5.11 12.16
CA LEU A 6 1.24 6.05 11.38
C LEU A 6 0.46 7.31 10.95
N PHE A 7 -0.87 7.24 10.78
CA PHE A 7 -1.67 8.40 10.42
C PHE A 7 -2.07 9.30 11.61
N SER A 8 -1.99 8.82 12.86
CA SER A 8 -2.29 9.64 14.03
C SER A 8 -1.31 10.80 14.23
N GLY A 9 -0.04 10.65 13.82
CA GLY A 9 0.96 11.71 13.94
C GLY A 9 0.88 12.73 12.80
N LEU A 10 0.79 12.24 11.56
CA LEU A 10 0.85 13.10 10.37
C LEU A 10 -0.48 13.83 10.09
N SER A 11 -1.62 13.20 10.36
CA SER A 11 -2.93 13.79 10.08
C SER A 11 -3.30 14.89 11.07
N VAL A 12 -2.82 14.83 12.32
CA VAL A 12 -3.04 15.89 13.32
C VAL A 12 -2.11 17.08 13.08
N ALA A 13 -0.86 16.84 12.69
CA ALA A 13 0.08 17.92 12.37
C ALA A 13 -0.33 18.74 11.13
N VAL A 14 -0.87 18.09 10.09
CA VAL A 14 -1.34 18.79 8.89
C VAL A 14 -2.67 19.52 9.14
N LEU A 15 -3.57 18.99 9.98
CA LEU A 15 -4.79 19.72 10.37
C LEU A 15 -4.51 20.91 11.29
N LEU A 16 -3.49 20.84 12.16
CA LEU A 16 -3.13 21.95 13.06
C LEU A 16 -2.34 23.07 12.37
N ALA A 17 -1.69 22.83 11.24
CA ALA A 17 -0.96 23.86 10.50
C ALA A 17 -1.86 24.87 9.77
N PHE A 18 -3.16 24.62 9.65
CA PHE A 18 -4.09 25.45 8.85
C PHE A 18 -5.25 26.07 9.64
N VAL A 19 -5.26 25.98 10.97
CA VAL A 19 -6.09 26.87 11.79
C VAL A 19 -5.35 28.20 11.91
N PRO A 20 -5.89 29.34 11.43
CA PRO A 20 -5.31 30.64 11.76
C PRO A 20 -5.36 30.80 13.28
N VAL A 21 -4.19 30.70 13.91
CA VAL A 21 -3.98 30.99 15.33
C VAL A 21 -4.36 32.44 15.55
N ILE A 22 -5.51 32.66 16.18
CA ILE A 22 -5.79 33.89 16.92
C ILE A 22 -5.00 33.75 18.20
N THR A 23 -3.92 34.52 18.33
CA THR A 23 -3.10 34.59 19.55
C THR A 23 -3.95 35.18 20.68
N ALA A 24 -4.25 34.37 21.68
CA ALA A 24 -4.50 34.87 23.03
C ALA A 24 -3.19 34.70 23.79
N ASP A 25 -2.68 35.82 24.33
CA ASP A 25 -1.61 35.83 25.31
C ASP A 25 -2.06 34.99 26.52
N ASP A 26 -1.28 33.98 26.87
CA ASP A 26 -1.26 33.45 28.23
C ASP A 26 0.19 33.13 28.61
N ASP A 27 0.68 33.95 29.55
CA ASP A 27 1.91 33.78 30.28
C ASP A 27 1.87 32.50 31.13
N GLY A 28 2.97 31.73 31.14
CA GLY A 28 3.19 30.78 32.24
C GLY A 28 4.20 29.68 31.99
N GLY A 29 5.39 29.84 32.61
CA GLY A 29 6.31 28.81 33.15
C GLY A 29 6.50 27.51 32.36
N GLY A 30 7.69 27.21 31.82
CA GLY A 30 8.90 26.97 32.60
C GLY A 30 8.88 25.55 33.17
N ASP A 31 9.69 24.64 32.62
CA ASP A 31 10.70 23.92 33.40
C ASP A 31 11.60 23.06 32.48
N ASP A 32 12.84 22.93 32.91
CA ASP A 32 13.98 22.33 32.25
C ASP A 32 14.08 20.81 32.48
N GLY A 33 14.82 20.12 31.62
CA GLY A 33 15.35 18.77 31.86
C GLY A 33 15.26 17.90 30.60
N GLY A 34 16.33 17.64 29.84
CA GLY A 34 17.67 17.27 30.30
C GLY A 34 17.72 15.76 30.52
N GLY A 35 18.35 15.02 29.61
CA GLY A 35 18.44 13.56 29.70
C GLY A 35 19.00 12.91 28.45
N ASP A 36 20.28 13.18 28.19
CA ASP A 36 21.16 12.30 27.41
C ASP A 36 21.18 10.91 28.06
N ASP A 37 21.10 9.83 27.27
CA ASP A 37 21.66 8.50 27.57
C ASP A 37 21.62 7.68 26.26
N ALA A 38 22.71 7.66 25.49
CA ALA A 38 23.87 6.80 25.67
C ALA A 38 23.60 5.33 25.27
N TYR A 39 24.33 4.93 24.22
CA TYR A 39 24.61 3.55 23.82
C TYR A 39 24.88 2.66 25.04
N ASN A 40 24.08 1.60 25.20
CA ASN A 40 24.47 0.45 26.00
C ASN A 40 24.56 -0.77 25.09
N ASP A 41 25.76 -0.95 24.54
CA ASP A 41 26.23 -2.15 23.86
C ASP A 41 26.91 -2.99 24.94
N GLY A 42 26.28 -4.08 25.37
CA GLY A 42 26.69 -4.80 26.58
C GLY A 42 25.82 -5.99 26.89
N ASN A 43 25.91 -7.00 26.01
CA ASN A 43 25.97 -8.43 26.35
C ASN A 43 25.53 -8.81 27.77
N ASP A 44 24.39 -9.47 27.93
CA ASP A 44 24.17 -10.48 28.97
C ASP A 44 23.04 -11.44 28.56
N ASP A 45 23.40 -12.72 28.66
CA ASP A 45 22.62 -13.92 28.40
C ASP A 45 21.43 -14.04 29.36
N ALA A 46 20.24 -14.37 28.82
CA ALA A 46 19.12 -15.10 29.44
C ALA A 46 17.76 -14.57 28.95
N TYR A 47 17.36 -14.99 27.76
CA TYR A 47 15.94 -15.02 27.39
C TYR A 47 15.57 -16.40 26.82
N HIS A 48 15.85 -17.43 27.62
CA HIS A 48 15.11 -18.69 27.59
C HIS A 48 14.05 -18.63 28.68
N GLY A 49 12.94 -17.96 28.37
CA GLY A 49 11.72 -17.97 29.15
C GLY A 49 10.59 -18.44 28.27
N TYR A 50 10.70 -19.65 27.71
CA TYR A 50 9.51 -20.40 27.32
C TYR A 50 8.72 -20.61 28.61
N ASN A 51 7.70 -19.78 28.85
CA ASN A 51 6.70 -20.08 29.86
C ASN A 51 5.96 -21.34 29.39
N ALA A 52 6.50 -22.47 29.85
CA ALA A 52 6.06 -23.84 29.65
C ALA A 52 4.79 -24.13 30.46
N ASP A 53 3.73 -23.37 30.23
CA ASP A 53 2.37 -23.70 30.65
C ASP A 53 1.47 -24.04 29.45
N ASP A 54 2.03 -24.07 28.24
CA ASP A 54 1.35 -24.48 27.00
C ASP A 54 1.70 -25.90 26.53
N ASP A 55 2.69 -26.54 27.16
CA ASP A 55 3.05 -27.92 26.87
C ASP A 55 2.09 -28.84 27.63
N ASP A 56 1.23 -29.52 26.88
CA ASP A 56 0.56 -30.73 27.37
C ASP A 56 1.66 -31.65 27.96
N PRO A 57 1.44 -32.36 29.09
CA PRO A 57 2.39 -33.31 29.67
C PRO A 57 3.09 -34.26 28.67
N ASP A 58 2.50 -34.49 27.51
CA ASP A 58 3.00 -35.40 26.48
C ASP A 58 3.92 -34.72 25.43
N GLY A 59 4.12 -33.40 25.49
CA GLY A 59 4.97 -32.64 24.56
C GLY A 59 4.38 -32.46 23.17
N GLU A 60 3.08 -32.72 23.00
CA GLU A 60 2.37 -32.50 21.75
C GLU A 60 2.06 -31.02 21.54
N ILE A 61 2.35 -30.52 20.32
CA ILE A 61 2.10 -29.12 19.97
C ILE A 61 0.60 -28.89 19.85
N ASN A 62 0.04 -28.05 20.75
CA ASN A 62 -1.33 -27.59 20.63
C ASN A 62 -1.45 -26.54 19.52
N TRP A 63 -1.82 -26.97 18.32
CA TRP A 63 -2.00 -26.11 17.15
C TRP A 63 -3.17 -25.13 17.31
N GLY A 64 -4.13 -25.41 18.20
CA GLY A 64 -5.25 -24.52 18.48
C GLY A 64 -4.83 -23.15 19.03
N LYS A 65 -3.63 -23.07 19.63
CA LYS A 65 -3.04 -21.82 20.13
C LYS A 65 -2.15 -21.14 19.08
N LYS A 66 -1.71 -21.86 18.06
CA LYS A 66 -0.76 -21.36 17.06
C LYS A 66 -1.47 -20.71 15.87
N SER A 67 -0.77 -19.75 15.25
CA SER A 67 -1.14 -19.22 13.94
C SER A 67 0.08 -19.18 13.02
N MET A 68 -0.19 -19.14 11.72
CA MET A 68 0.82 -19.11 10.67
C MET A 68 0.57 -17.93 9.74
N LEU A 69 1.64 -17.24 9.33
CA LEU A 69 1.62 -16.26 8.25
C LEU A 69 2.48 -16.76 7.10
N PRO A 70 1.89 -17.35 6.05
CA PRO A 70 2.60 -17.61 4.80
C PRO A 70 3.00 -16.29 4.19
N ARG A 71 4.30 -16.00 4.10
CA ARG A 71 4.83 -14.69 3.73
C ARG A 71 4.97 -14.53 2.23
N SER A 72 5.71 -15.45 1.62
CA SER A 72 6.10 -15.35 0.20
C SER A 72 6.50 -16.70 -0.36
N CYS A 73 6.29 -16.89 -1.66
CA CYS A 73 6.97 -17.93 -2.43
C CYS A 73 8.29 -17.39 -2.98
N ILE A 74 9.41 -18.08 -2.75
CA ILE A 74 10.73 -17.71 -3.31
C ILE A 74 11.49 -18.92 -3.83
N ASN A 75 12.39 -18.69 -4.79
CA ASN A 75 13.43 -19.66 -5.12
C ASN A 75 14.63 -19.47 -4.17
N TYR A 76 14.92 -20.47 -3.35
CA TYR A 76 16.01 -20.44 -2.38
C TYR A 76 16.89 -21.69 -2.51
N GLY A 77 18.14 -21.49 -2.95
CA GLY A 77 19.08 -22.60 -3.17
C GLY A 77 18.69 -23.51 -4.32
N GLY A 78 18.08 -22.97 -5.38
CA GLY A 78 17.61 -23.73 -6.54
C GLY A 78 16.36 -24.56 -6.26
N LYS A 79 15.62 -24.23 -5.20
CA LYS A 79 14.37 -24.89 -4.82
C LYS A 79 13.31 -23.84 -4.54
N ASP A 80 12.09 -24.09 -5.01
CA ASP A 80 10.95 -23.24 -4.69
C ASP A 80 10.39 -23.59 -3.31
N VAL A 81 10.32 -22.57 -2.47
CA VAL A 81 9.93 -22.70 -1.07
C VAL A 81 8.92 -21.63 -0.68
N ILE A 82 7.99 -22.02 0.19
CA ILE A 82 7.11 -21.08 0.91
C ILE A 82 7.81 -20.69 2.20
N VAL A 83 8.06 -19.40 2.37
CA VAL A 83 8.52 -18.83 3.64
C VAL A 83 7.30 -18.48 4.46
N PHE A 84 7.28 -18.90 5.72
CA PHE A 84 6.17 -18.64 6.64
C PHE A 84 6.68 -18.34 8.05
N SER A 85 5.92 -17.53 8.78
CA SER A 85 6.18 -17.26 10.20
C SER A 85 5.16 -17.99 11.06
N MET A 86 5.63 -18.53 12.18
CA MET A 86 4.77 -19.11 13.22
C MET A 86 4.62 -18.13 14.37
N PHE A 87 3.44 -18.14 14.99
CA PHE A 87 3.12 -17.31 16.15
C PHE A 87 2.52 -18.19 17.25
N SER A 88 2.91 -17.89 18.48
CA SER A 88 2.47 -18.60 19.69
C SER A 88 1.01 -18.39 20.02
N ASN A 89 0.41 -17.34 19.48
CA ASN A 89 -0.96 -16.94 19.76
C ASN A 89 -1.85 -17.04 18.51
N SER A 90 -3.15 -17.14 18.73
CA SER A 90 -4.16 -17.42 17.71
C SER A 90 -4.41 -16.26 16.72
N PHE A 91 -5.38 -16.44 15.81
CA PHE A 91 -5.67 -15.70 14.55
C PHE A 91 -5.48 -14.16 14.51
N ASN A 92 -5.56 -13.46 15.63
CA ASN A 92 -5.43 -12.00 15.67
C ASN A 92 -4.00 -11.49 15.95
N GLN A 93 -3.02 -12.38 16.10
CA GLN A 93 -1.70 -12.02 16.62
C GLN A 93 -0.54 -12.18 15.63
N CYS A 94 -0.81 -12.42 14.33
CA CYS A 94 0.22 -12.22 13.31
C CYS A 94 0.68 -10.74 13.17
N SER A 95 0.13 -9.83 14.00
CA SER A 95 0.64 -8.48 14.16
C SER A 95 1.92 -8.41 14.99
N ASP A 96 2.16 -9.43 15.83
CA ASP A 96 3.19 -9.43 16.86
C ASP A 96 4.53 -9.93 16.28
N THR A 97 5.55 -10.01 17.13
CA THR A 97 6.83 -10.60 16.72
C THR A 97 6.63 -12.10 16.51
N PRO A 98 6.94 -12.66 15.33
CA PRO A 98 6.82 -14.09 15.12
C PRO A 98 7.75 -14.86 16.05
N ASP A 99 7.34 -16.05 16.50
CA ASP A 99 8.16 -16.95 17.32
C ASP A 99 9.44 -17.28 16.51
N GLU A 100 9.24 -17.80 15.30
CA GLU A 100 10.28 -18.11 14.34
C GLU A 100 9.77 -18.02 12.90
N THR A 101 10.69 -17.86 11.95
CA THR A 101 10.40 -17.90 10.51
C THR A 101 11.05 -19.14 9.90
N TYR A 102 10.26 -19.88 9.14
CA TYR A 102 10.63 -21.12 8.51
C TYR A 102 10.44 -21.04 7.00
N TYR A 103 10.99 -22.02 6.31
CA TYR A 103 10.64 -22.28 4.92
C TYR A 103 10.42 -23.78 4.72
N VAL A 104 9.55 -24.12 3.78
CA VAL A 104 9.25 -25.50 3.37
C VAL A 104 9.06 -25.54 1.86
N SER A 105 9.25 -26.69 1.22
CA SER A 105 9.04 -26.81 -0.22
C SER A 105 7.60 -26.44 -0.62
N VAL A 106 7.42 -25.83 -1.79
CA VAL A 106 6.08 -25.51 -2.32
C VAL A 106 5.18 -26.76 -2.40
N PRO A 107 5.66 -27.94 -2.87
CA PRO A 107 4.84 -29.16 -2.88
C PRO A 107 4.32 -29.56 -1.51
N THR A 108 5.21 -29.61 -0.49
CA THR A 108 4.84 -30.00 0.87
C THR A 108 3.83 -29.02 1.48
N PHE A 109 4.03 -27.71 1.30
CA PHE A 109 3.08 -26.71 1.78
C PHE A 109 1.72 -26.82 1.09
N THR A 110 1.72 -26.97 -0.24
CA THR A 110 0.50 -27.02 -1.05
C THR A 110 -0.33 -28.26 -0.73
N GLN A 111 0.32 -29.41 -0.54
CA GLN A 111 -0.35 -30.64 -0.12
C GLN A 111 -1.00 -30.50 1.26
N ALA A 112 -0.28 -29.91 2.22
CA ALA A 112 -0.81 -29.64 3.55
C ALA A 112 -2.01 -28.67 3.50
N TYR A 113 -1.96 -27.67 2.62
CA TYR A 113 -3.05 -26.72 2.39
C TYR A 113 -4.29 -27.37 1.76
N ILE A 114 -4.12 -28.21 0.75
CA ILE A 114 -5.21 -28.99 0.13
C ILE A 114 -5.88 -29.87 1.18
N TYR A 115 -5.08 -30.62 1.96
CA TYR A 115 -5.63 -31.51 2.99
C TYR A 115 -6.40 -30.73 4.08
N GLN A 116 -5.93 -29.53 4.44
CA GLN A 116 -6.68 -28.63 5.34
C GLN A 116 -8.03 -28.21 4.73
N LYS A 117 -8.10 -27.94 3.43
CA LYS A 117 -9.34 -27.54 2.74
C LYS A 117 -10.35 -28.68 2.65
N GLU A 118 -9.90 -29.89 2.33
CA GLU A 118 -10.74 -31.10 2.35
C GLU A 118 -11.36 -31.30 3.72
N LEU A 119 -10.52 -31.20 4.76
CA LEU A 119 -10.94 -31.40 6.13
C LEU A 119 -11.92 -30.31 6.62
N MET A 120 -11.74 -29.06 6.18
CA MET A 120 -12.68 -27.97 6.46
C MET A 120 -14.03 -28.18 5.77
N ALA A 121 -14.02 -28.65 4.52
CA ALA A 121 -15.23 -28.89 3.76
C ALA A 121 -16.05 -30.05 4.32
N GLU A 122 -15.37 -31.13 4.73
CA GLU A 122 -15.99 -32.21 5.49
C GLU A 122 -16.64 -31.70 6.79
N ASP A 123 -16.07 -30.68 7.42
CA ASP A 123 -16.65 -30.11 8.63
C ASP A 123 -17.85 -29.21 8.40
N THR A 124 -17.81 -28.37 7.38
CA THR A 124 -18.90 -27.45 7.06
C THR A 124 -20.04 -28.15 6.30
N GLY A 125 -19.81 -29.37 5.81
CA GLY A 125 -20.72 -30.06 4.89
C GLY A 125 -20.70 -29.43 3.49
N ASP A 126 -19.65 -28.67 3.16
CA ASP A 126 -19.46 -28.10 1.84
C ASP A 126 -18.90 -29.14 0.88
N ASP A 127 -19.38 -29.12 -0.37
CA ASP A 127 -18.85 -29.95 -1.45
C ASP A 127 -17.55 -29.34 -2.01
N TRP A 128 -16.44 -29.51 -1.31
CA TRP A 128 -15.12 -29.15 -1.83
C TRP A 128 -14.42 -30.37 -2.43
N TYR A 129 -13.85 -30.20 -3.62
CA TYR A 129 -13.02 -31.19 -4.28
C TYR A 129 -11.66 -30.58 -4.58
N ALA A 130 -10.61 -31.38 -4.43
CA ALA A 130 -9.29 -30.96 -4.86
C ALA A 130 -9.33 -30.64 -6.36
N PRO A 131 -8.90 -29.44 -6.78
CA PRO A 131 -8.97 -29.06 -8.18
C PRO A 131 -7.99 -29.90 -9.00
N ASP A 132 -8.23 -30.06 -10.31
CA ASP A 132 -7.41 -30.89 -11.19
C ASP A 132 -5.93 -30.50 -11.18
N VAL A 133 -5.62 -29.23 -10.93
CA VAL A 133 -4.24 -28.74 -10.82
C VAL A 133 -3.48 -29.31 -9.61
N SER A 134 -4.17 -29.86 -8.61
CA SER A 134 -3.56 -30.53 -7.45
C SER A 134 -2.71 -31.74 -7.84
N GLN A 135 -2.97 -32.37 -8.99
CA GLN A 135 -2.15 -33.47 -9.49
C GLN A 135 -0.71 -33.03 -9.80
N TYR A 136 -0.50 -31.74 -10.07
CA TYR A 136 0.81 -31.14 -10.35
C TYR A 136 1.53 -30.65 -9.09
N VAL A 137 1.04 -30.94 -7.88
CA VAL A 137 1.78 -30.63 -6.63
C VAL A 137 3.18 -31.27 -6.67
N ASN A 138 3.28 -32.48 -7.21
CA ASN A 138 4.54 -33.15 -7.49
C ASN A 138 4.92 -33.04 -8.97
N CYS A 139 6.18 -33.32 -9.28
CA CYS A 139 6.67 -33.34 -10.66
C CYS A 139 5.99 -34.46 -11.45
N VAL A 140 5.13 -34.11 -12.42
CA VAL A 140 4.37 -35.05 -13.25
C VAL A 140 4.71 -34.86 -14.71
N ALA A 141 4.92 -35.96 -15.44
CA ALA A 141 5.13 -35.92 -16.89
C ALA A 141 3.84 -35.54 -17.61
N TYR A 142 3.92 -34.58 -18.53
CA TYR A 142 2.82 -34.12 -19.36
C TYR A 142 3.34 -33.91 -20.79
N ASN A 143 2.99 -34.83 -21.71
CA ASN A 143 3.62 -34.94 -23.03
C ASN A 143 5.15 -35.08 -22.91
N ASP A 144 5.92 -34.19 -23.56
CA ASP A 144 7.39 -34.19 -23.57
C ASP A 144 8.02 -33.29 -22.49
N VAL A 145 7.19 -32.73 -21.59
CA VAL A 145 7.64 -31.84 -20.50
C VAL A 145 7.18 -32.37 -19.14
N TYR A 146 7.65 -31.73 -18.07
CA TYR A 146 7.23 -32.01 -16.70
C TYR A 146 6.57 -30.77 -16.09
N LEU A 147 5.51 -30.97 -15.32
CA LEU A 147 4.76 -29.90 -14.68
C LEU A 147 4.87 -30.03 -13.16
N GLN A 148 5.06 -28.90 -12.48
CA GLN A 148 5.00 -28.84 -11.02
C GLN A 148 4.52 -27.48 -10.53
N ILE A 149 3.71 -27.46 -9.46
CA ILE A 149 3.37 -26.26 -8.71
C ILE A 149 4.63 -25.75 -8.01
N ALA A 150 5.01 -24.53 -8.35
CA ALA A 150 6.22 -23.86 -7.91
C ALA A 150 5.97 -22.35 -7.74
N CYS A 151 7.01 -21.58 -7.42
CA CYS A 151 6.87 -20.13 -7.33
C CYS A 151 6.69 -19.51 -8.71
N SER A 152 5.76 -18.56 -8.82
CA SER A 152 5.58 -17.80 -10.05
C SER A 152 6.77 -16.85 -10.26
N SER A 153 7.19 -16.67 -11.51
CA SER A 153 8.26 -15.75 -11.92
C SER A 153 7.83 -14.28 -11.85
N ASN A 154 6.54 -14.01 -12.05
CA ASN A 154 5.98 -12.65 -12.20
C ASN A 154 5.26 -12.14 -10.96
N ALA A 155 4.95 -13.03 -10.01
CA ALA A 155 4.28 -12.69 -8.77
C ALA A 155 4.81 -13.61 -7.67
N ASN A 156 4.83 -13.17 -6.42
CA ASN A 156 5.21 -14.06 -5.32
C ASN A 156 4.09 -15.03 -4.94
N GLY A 157 3.28 -15.43 -5.90
CA GLY A 157 2.28 -16.49 -5.79
C GLY A 157 2.86 -17.83 -6.22
N ILE A 158 1.98 -18.82 -6.33
CA ILE A 158 2.30 -20.11 -6.92
C ILE A 158 1.82 -20.16 -8.37
N ALA A 159 2.55 -20.87 -9.21
CA ALA A 159 2.21 -21.17 -10.59
C ALA A 159 2.53 -22.63 -10.93
N VAL A 160 1.91 -23.19 -11.96
CA VAL A 160 2.35 -24.45 -12.56
C VAL A 160 3.46 -24.07 -13.53
N ASN A 161 4.68 -24.45 -13.17
CA ASN A 161 5.86 -24.21 -13.98
C ASN A 161 6.14 -25.45 -14.83
N VAL A 162 6.67 -25.22 -16.03
CA VAL A 162 7.12 -26.26 -16.96
C VAL A 162 8.60 -26.54 -16.74
N TYR A 163 8.99 -27.80 -16.79
CA TYR A 163 10.36 -28.27 -16.59
C TYR A 163 10.79 -29.24 -17.69
N THR A 164 12.09 -29.23 -17.99
CA THR A 164 12.70 -30.11 -19.01
C THR A 164 13.19 -31.45 -18.45
N ASP A 165 13.24 -31.59 -17.13
CA ASP A 165 13.73 -32.77 -16.43
C ASP A 165 12.70 -33.37 -15.47
N ASN A 166 12.78 -34.68 -15.26
CA ASN A 166 11.86 -35.43 -14.40
C ASN A 166 12.00 -35.16 -12.90
N ALA A 167 13.01 -34.41 -12.50
CA ALA A 167 13.17 -33.94 -11.12
C ALA A 167 12.64 -32.52 -10.93
N CYS A 168 12.11 -31.88 -11.98
CA CYS A 168 11.62 -30.52 -11.98
C CYS A 168 12.64 -29.52 -11.39
N THR A 169 13.88 -29.60 -11.88
CA THR A 169 14.99 -28.74 -11.42
C THR A 169 15.42 -27.69 -12.44
N LYS A 170 15.05 -27.87 -13.71
CA LYS A 170 15.37 -26.98 -14.84
C LYS A 170 14.08 -26.47 -15.47
N ALA A 171 13.65 -25.30 -15.00
CA ALA A 171 12.50 -24.59 -15.56
C ALA A 171 12.71 -24.33 -17.06
N ASP A 172 11.63 -24.48 -17.82
CA ASP A 172 11.54 -24.13 -19.23
C ASP A 172 10.79 -22.80 -19.36
N ASP A 173 11.52 -21.69 -19.25
CA ASP A 173 10.92 -20.35 -19.28
C ASP A 173 10.32 -20.00 -20.66
N ASP A 174 10.78 -20.67 -21.73
CA ASP A 174 10.37 -20.43 -23.12
C ASP A 174 9.13 -21.24 -23.54
N SER A 175 8.61 -22.11 -22.66
CA SER A 175 7.46 -22.94 -22.99
C SER A 175 6.20 -22.11 -23.18
N GLU A 176 5.53 -22.24 -24.34
CA GLU A 176 4.23 -21.62 -24.63
C GLU A 176 3.12 -22.06 -23.65
N ILE A 177 3.35 -23.14 -22.90
CA ILE A 177 2.40 -23.71 -21.95
C ILE A 177 2.42 -22.96 -20.61
N ASN A 178 3.49 -22.21 -20.30
CA ASN A 178 3.61 -21.46 -19.05
C ASN A 178 2.43 -20.48 -18.89
N GLY A 179 1.65 -20.66 -17.82
CA GLY A 179 0.50 -19.82 -17.50
C GLY A 179 -0.83 -20.24 -18.16
N THR A 180 -0.89 -21.37 -18.86
CA THR A 180 -2.15 -21.91 -19.42
C THR A 180 -3.05 -22.52 -18.34
N PHE A 181 -2.45 -23.02 -17.26
CA PHE A 181 -3.18 -23.67 -16.17
C PHE A 181 -3.73 -22.63 -15.21
N ASP A 182 -5.05 -22.64 -15.03
CA ASP A 182 -5.71 -21.83 -14.02
C ASP A 182 -5.52 -22.44 -12.63
N ILE A 183 -4.91 -21.68 -11.72
CA ILE A 183 -4.62 -22.08 -10.33
C ILE A 183 -5.47 -21.24 -9.38
N SER A 184 -6.47 -20.51 -9.89
CA SER A 184 -7.38 -19.71 -9.08
C SER A 184 -8.12 -20.54 -8.03
N ASP A 185 -8.24 -21.86 -8.20
CA ASP A 185 -8.82 -22.76 -7.21
C ASP A 185 -7.87 -23.10 -6.03
N ILE A 186 -6.55 -23.03 -6.24
CA ILE A 186 -5.54 -23.20 -5.18
C ILE A 186 -4.94 -21.82 -4.84
N GLN A 187 -5.76 -20.96 -4.23
CA GLN A 187 -5.26 -19.68 -3.71
C GLN A 187 -4.66 -19.89 -2.32
N ILE A 188 -3.35 -20.11 -2.25
CA ILE A 188 -2.63 -20.02 -0.98
C ILE A 188 -2.69 -18.56 -0.50
N PRO A 189 -3.17 -18.30 0.74
CA PRO A 189 -3.40 -16.94 1.23
C PRO A 189 -2.08 -16.29 1.70
N LEU A 190 -1.14 -16.09 0.77
CA LEU A 190 0.14 -15.42 1.05
C LEU A 190 -0.10 -13.98 1.55
N GLY A 191 0.65 -13.57 2.56
CA GLY A 191 0.50 -12.31 3.26
C GLY A 191 -0.69 -12.24 4.22
N LYS A 192 -1.49 -13.31 4.37
CA LYS A 192 -2.65 -13.34 5.29
C LYS A 192 -2.41 -14.30 6.44
N CYS A 193 -2.66 -13.84 7.66
CA CYS A 193 -2.63 -14.67 8.85
C CYS A 193 -3.66 -15.80 8.74
N GLN A 194 -3.26 -17.03 9.05
CA GLN A 194 -4.11 -18.20 9.11
C GLN A 194 -4.03 -18.82 10.51
N MET A 195 -5.17 -19.24 11.04
CA MET A 195 -5.19 -20.12 12.21
C MET A 195 -4.78 -21.52 11.79
N CYS A 196 -4.06 -22.23 12.66
CA CYS A 196 -3.68 -23.60 12.39
C CYS A 196 -4.86 -24.58 12.49
N VAL A 197 -5.81 -24.28 13.38
CA VAL A 197 -7.01 -25.09 13.60
C VAL A 197 -8.23 -24.24 13.28
N TYR A 198 -9.12 -24.80 12.47
CA TYR A 198 -10.44 -24.22 12.20
C TYR A 198 -11.49 -25.01 12.99
N TYR A 199 -12.25 -24.30 13.82
CA TYR A 199 -13.36 -24.89 14.58
C TYR A 199 -14.66 -24.58 13.84
N VAL A 200 -15.45 -25.62 13.60
CA VAL A 200 -16.82 -25.52 13.08
C VAL A 200 -17.76 -25.92 14.19
N ASP A 201 -18.79 -25.11 14.42
CA ASP A 201 -19.88 -25.45 15.33
C ASP A 201 -20.77 -26.51 14.65
N LYS A 202 -20.51 -27.79 14.93
CA LYS A 202 -21.40 -28.89 14.55
C LYS A 202 -22.39 -29.15 15.69
N GLU A 203 -23.67 -29.35 15.35
CA GLU A 203 -24.74 -29.61 16.34
C GLU A 203 -24.48 -30.87 17.19
N ASP A 204 -23.67 -31.81 16.68
CA ASP A 204 -23.31 -33.08 17.33
C ASP A 204 -21.78 -33.22 17.58
N ALA A 205 -21.01 -32.12 17.62
CA ALA A 205 -19.59 -32.23 17.99
C ALA A 205 -19.44 -32.57 19.48
N ASP A 206 -18.79 -33.70 19.78
CA ASP A 206 -18.38 -34.06 21.13
C ASP A 206 -17.03 -33.41 21.49
N ASP A 207 -16.63 -33.50 22.77
CA ASP A 207 -15.33 -33.00 23.22
C ASP A 207 -14.15 -33.66 22.46
N GLY A 208 -14.34 -34.92 22.04
CA GLY A 208 -13.35 -35.68 21.26
C GLY A 208 -13.05 -35.05 19.89
N TYR A 209 -14.05 -34.49 19.23
CA TYR A 209 -13.85 -33.71 17.99
C TYR A 209 -12.92 -32.51 18.23
N TYR A 210 -13.19 -31.70 19.26
CA TYR A 210 -12.39 -30.52 19.56
C TYR A 210 -10.97 -30.89 19.99
N ASP A 211 -10.80 -31.94 20.77
CA ASP A 211 -9.49 -32.42 21.19
C ASP A 211 -8.67 -32.95 20.01
N ASN A 212 -9.27 -33.78 19.14
CA ASN A 212 -8.61 -34.23 17.92
C ASN A 212 -8.16 -33.04 17.04
N ARG A 213 -9.00 -32.00 16.93
CA ARG A 213 -8.68 -30.81 16.12
C ARG A 213 -7.54 -29.96 16.67
N LYS A 214 -7.35 -29.91 18.00
CA LYS A 214 -6.24 -29.16 18.61
C LYS A 214 -4.87 -29.71 18.18
N TYR A 215 -4.75 -31.02 17.99
CA TYR A 215 -3.48 -31.68 17.64
C TYR A 215 -3.39 -32.04 16.15
N ASN A 216 -4.52 -32.15 15.45
CA ASN A 216 -4.57 -32.41 14.02
C ASN A 216 -4.84 -31.13 13.20
N ALA A 217 -3.76 -30.40 12.91
CA ALA A 217 -3.77 -29.22 12.04
C ALA A 217 -2.97 -29.49 10.75
N PRO A 218 -3.57 -30.15 9.74
CA PRO A 218 -2.90 -30.54 8.49
C PRO A 218 -1.93 -29.51 7.91
N LEU A 219 -2.37 -28.26 7.79
CA LEU A 219 -1.55 -27.19 7.22
C LEU A 219 -0.34 -26.88 8.08
N CYS A 220 -0.54 -26.63 9.39
CA CYS A 220 0.56 -26.23 10.27
C CYS A 220 1.47 -27.38 10.64
N SER A 221 0.93 -28.56 10.95
CA SER A 221 1.72 -29.75 11.27
C SER A 221 2.49 -30.23 10.04
N GLY A 222 1.85 -30.28 8.87
CA GLY A 222 2.50 -30.65 7.60
C GLY A 222 3.62 -29.68 7.21
N ALA A 223 3.36 -28.38 7.30
CA ALA A 223 4.37 -27.36 7.02
C ALA A 223 5.53 -27.41 8.04
N ALA A 224 5.24 -27.54 9.33
CA ALA A 224 6.25 -27.58 10.39
C ALA A 224 7.13 -28.85 10.32
N ASN A 225 6.55 -30.01 10.02
CA ASN A 225 7.31 -31.26 9.91
C ASN A 225 8.32 -31.25 8.75
N GLY A 226 8.00 -30.55 7.65
CA GLY A 226 8.90 -30.34 6.52
C GLY A 226 9.76 -29.07 6.61
N ALA A 227 9.62 -28.30 7.68
CA ALA A 227 10.19 -26.97 7.79
C ALA A 227 11.70 -26.99 8.03
N SER A 228 12.37 -25.97 7.53
CA SER A 228 13.73 -25.60 7.91
C SER A 228 13.75 -24.14 8.37
N GLN A 229 14.57 -23.82 9.37
CA GLN A 229 14.69 -22.45 9.86
C GLN A 229 15.21 -21.50 8.76
N CYS A 230 14.49 -20.41 8.54
CA CYS A 230 14.82 -19.39 7.54
C CYS A 230 15.89 -18.44 8.10
N LYS A 231 17.15 -18.66 7.71
CA LYS A 231 18.28 -17.80 8.09
C LYS A 231 18.19 -16.40 7.46
N LYS A 232 19.08 -15.48 7.87
CA LYS A 232 19.15 -14.08 7.35
C LYS A 232 19.08 -13.95 5.83
N GLY A 233 19.72 -14.86 5.08
CA GLY A 233 19.66 -14.86 3.61
C GLY A 233 18.26 -15.15 3.06
N CYS A 234 17.61 -16.19 3.58
CA CYS A 234 16.24 -16.56 3.28
C CYS A 234 15.26 -15.44 3.66
N MET A 235 15.40 -14.84 4.86
CA MET A 235 14.57 -13.72 5.29
C MET A 235 14.70 -12.51 4.35
N LYS A 236 15.93 -12.17 3.93
CA LYS A 236 16.15 -11.05 2.98
C LYS A 236 15.56 -11.32 1.60
N ALA A 237 15.53 -12.57 1.14
CA ALA A 237 14.90 -12.94 -0.12
C ALA A 237 13.37 -12.85 0.01
N SER A 238 12.81 -13.38 1.10
CA SER A 238 11.38 -13.30 1.41
C SER A 238 10.88 -11.86 1.52
N SER A 239 11.57 -10.97 2.24
CA SER A 239 11.11 -9.57 2.36
C SER A 239 11.13 -8.80 1.03
N ARG A 240 12.03 -9.15 0.10
CA ARG A 240 12.01 -8.58 -1.26
C ARG A 240 10.82 -9.09 -2.06
N ALA A 241 10.51 -10.37 -1.91
CA ALA A 241 9.31 -10.95 -2.49
C ALA A 241 8.06 -10.27 -1.90
N GLU A 242 7.89 -10.23 -0.59
CA GLU A 242 6.74 -9.58 0.06
C GLU A 242 6.50 -8.13 -0.39
N PHE A 243 7.55 -7.36 -0.62
CA PHE A 243 7.42 -6.00 -1.13
C PHE A 243 6.65 -5.94 -2.47
N ASN A 244 6.91 -6.90 -3.37
CA ASN A 244 6.19 -7.00 -4.64
C ASN A 244 4.75 -7.53 -4.49
N LEU A 245 4.43 -8.30 -3.42
CA LEU A 245 3.06 -8.75 -3.13
C LEU A 245 2.17 -7.58 -2.68
N SER A 246 2.76 -6.62 -1.98
CA SER A 246 2.08 -5.44 -1.46
C SER A 246 1.96 -4.32 -2.50
N ASP A 247 2.03 -4.60 -3.80
CA ASP A 247 1.88 -3.60 -4.88
C ASP A 247 0.50 -2.93 -4.93
N ASN A 248 -0.47 -3.40 -4.15
CA ASN A 248 -1.73 -2.69 -3.88
C ASN A 248 -1.61 -1.62 -2.78
N GLY A 249 -0.51 -1.62 -2.02
CA GLY A 249 -0.18 -0.63 -1.02
C GLY A 249 0.51 0.59 -1.63
N TRP A 250 0.39 1.74 -0.96
CA TRP A 250 1.16 2.93 -1.31
C TRP A 250 2.65 2.65 -1.16
N THR A 251 3.41 2.71 -2.25
CA THR A 251 4.87 2.60 -2.17
C THR A 251 5.42 3.81 -1.42
N SER A 252 6.62 3.69 -0.81
CA SER A 252 7.27 4.84 -0.16
C SER A 252 7.50 6.00 -1.13
N ALA A 253 7.70 5.70 -2.42
CA ALA A 253 7.77 6.71 -3.47
C ALA A 253 6.42 7.40 -3.68
N ASP A 254 5.31 6.65 -3.74
CA ASP A 254 3.97 7.23 -3.87
C ASP A 254 3.62 8.13 -2.69
N GLN A 255 3.98 7.72 -1.47
CA GLN A 255 3.78 8.53 -0.26
C GLN A 255 4.56 9.85 -0.35
N THR A 256 5.83 9.79 -0.75
CA THR A 256 6.69 10.97 -0.92
C THR A 256 6.12 11.91 -1.97
N LEU A 257 5.68 11.37 -3.10
CA LEU A 257 5.15 12.17 -4.21
C LEU A 257 3.80 12.80 -3.85
N LEU A 258 2.93 12.09 -3.12
CA LEU A 258 1.67 12.64 -2.61
C LEU A 258 1.93 13.84 -1.70
N VAL A 259 2.88 13.73 -0.77
CA VAL A 259 3.30 14.84 0.10
C VAL A 259 3.77 16.05 -0.72
N ILE A 260 4.65 15.84 -1.70
CA ILE A 260 5.17 16.93 -2.56
C ILE A 260 4.04 17.60 -3.35
N LEU A 261 3.13 16.83 -3.96
CA LEU A 261 1.99 17.37 -4.72
C LEU A 261 1.01 18.13 -3.82
N THR A 262 0.78 17.67 -2.59
CA THR A 262 -0.06 18.38 -1.63
C THR A 262 0.57 19.71 -1.23
N PHE A 263 1.88 19.73 -0.91
CA PHE A 263 2.59 20.99 -0.61
C PHE A 263 2.59 21.95 -1.79
N PHE A 264 2.78 21.44 -3.01
CA PHE A 264 2.72 22.24 -4.23
C PHE A 264 1.33 22.88 -4.42
N GLY A 265 0.25 22.10 -4.27
CA GLY A 265 -1.12 22.59 -4.31
C GLY A 265 -1.41 23.65 -3.24
N CYS A 266 -0.96 23.43 -2.01
CA CYS A 266 -1.07 24.40 -0.92
C CYS A 266 -0.29 25.70 -1.23
N GLY A 267 0.91 25.60 -1.80
CA GLY A 267 1.72 26.75 -2.22
C GLY A 267 1.03 27.58 -3.30
N MET A 268 0.45 26.93 -4.32
CA MET A 268 -0.33 27.62 -5.35
C MET A 268 -1.56 28.32 -4.77
N LEU A 269 -2.28 27.68 -3.87
CA LEU A 269 -3.42 28.30 -3.19
C LEU A 269 -2.98 29.53 -2.37
N ALA A 270 -1.88 29.43 -1.61
CA ALA A 270 -1.35 30.55 -0.85
C ALA A 270 -0.94 31.73 -1.76
N ALA A 271 -0.35 31.44 -2.92
CA ALA A 271 -0.02 32.45 -3.92
C ALA A 271 -1.28 33.13 -4.49
N ILE A 272 -2.33 32.36 -4.82
CA ILE A 272 -3.62 32.88 -5.26
C ILE A 272 -4.24 33.79 -4.20
N LEU A 273 -4.23 33.38 -2.93
CA LEU A 273 -4.78 34.16 -1.81
C LEU A 273 -3.99 35.45 -1.59
N THR A 274 -2.66 35.38 -1.64
CA THR A 274 -1.78 36.56 -1.49
C THR A 274 -2.01 37.55 -2.63
N LYS A 275 -2.08 37.04 -3.86
CA LYS A 275 -2.35 37.88 -5.03
C LYS A 275 -3.72 38.54 -4.96
N ARG A 276 -4.75 37.82 -4.51
CA ARG A 276 -6.08 38.39 -4.28
C ARG A 276 -6.11 39.44 -3.19
N ARG A 277 -5.36 39.26 -2.09
CA ARG A 277 -5.27 40.27 -1.03
C ARG A 277 -4.64 41.58 -1.50
N ASN A 278 -3.78 41.54 -2.51
CA ASN A 278 -3.11 42.72 -3.06
C ASN A 278 -3.89 43.40 -4.19
N MET A 279 -5.04 42.86 -4.64
CA MET A 279 -5.84 43.52 -5.68
C MET A 279 -6.64 44.69 -5.09
N SER A 280 -6.63 45.82 -5.82
CA SER A 280 -7.30 47.06 -5.42
C SER A 280 -8.83 46.91 -5.39
N ASN A 281 -9.49 47.62 -4.45
CA ASN A 281 -10.95 47.57 -4.22
C ASN A 281 -11.82 47.79 -5.48
N LYS A 282 -11.29 48.45 -6.51
CA LYS A 282 -12.00 48.67 -7.78
C LYS A 282 -12.07 47.41 -8.64
N GLU A 283 -11.05 46.57 -8.59
CA GLU A 283 -10.96 45.35 -9.39
C GLU A 283 -11.72 44.20 -8.77
N THR A 284 -11.76 44.15 -7.43
CA THR A 284 -12.62 43.22 -6.69
C THR A 284 -14.09 43.37 -7.07
N LEU A 285 -14.57 44.58 -7.40
CA LEU A 285 -15.95 44.78 -7.83
C LEU A 285 -16.26 44.19 -9.21
N LEU A 286 -15.31 44.27 -10.15
CA LEU A 286 -15.46 43.67 -11.49
C LEU A 286 -15.37 42.14 -11.43
N GLU A 287 -14.46 41.61 -10.60
CA GLU A 287 -14.33 40.16 -10.40
C GLU A 287 -15.53 39.59 -9.63
N GLU A 288 -16.03 40.32 -8.62
CA GLU A 288 -17.23 39.95 -7.87
C GLU A 288 -18.48 39.99 -8.76
N ALA A 289 -18.57 40.92 -9.72
CA ALA A 289 -19.64 40.90 -10.72
C ALA A 289 -19.57 39.66 -11.61
N ALA A 290 -18.38 39.25 -12.07
CA ALA A 290 -18.20 38.06 -12.89
C ALA A 290 -18.48 36.75 -12.10
N LEU A 291 -18.06 36.69 -10.84
CA LEU A 291 -18.31 35.54 -9.94
C LEU A 291 -19.77 35.46 -9.49
N SER A 292 -20.40 36.60 -9.23
CA SER A 292 -21.81 36.71 -8.89
C SER A 292 -22.71 36.30 -10.07
N ALA A 293 -22.28 36.56 -11.31
CA ALA A 293 -22.98 36.05 -12.51
C ALA A 293 -22.98 34.51 -12.58
N ALA A 294 -21.95 33.85 -12.03
CA ALA A 294 -21.91 32.39 -11.85
C ALA A 294 -22.59 31.92 -10.54
N GLY A 295 -23.13 32.82 -9.72
CA GLY A 295 -23.78 32.52 -8.45
C GLY A 295 -22.84 32.08 -7.32
N LEU A 296 -21.51 32.19 -7.51
CA LEU A 296 -20.52 31.72 -6.54
C LEU A 296 -19.94 32.91 -5.75
N LYS A 297 -20.20 32.96 -4.44
CA LYS A 297 -19.52 33.99 -3.60
C LYS A 297 -18.04 33.63 -3.45
N PRO A 298 -17.12 34.60 -3.33
CA PRO A 298 -15.68 34.34 -3.17
C PRO A 298 -15.33 33.40 -2.01
N SER A 299 -16.14 33.41 -0.94
CA SER A 299 -15.99 32.49 0.21
C SER A 299 -16.20 31.01 -0.17
N HIS A 300 -17.02 30.73 -1.19
CA HIS A 300 -17.30 29.35 -1.61
C HIS A 300 -16.07 28.70 -2.23
N VAL A 301 -15.19 29.46 -2.90
CA VAL A 301 -13.98 28.90 -3.52
C VAL A 301 -13.05 28.30 -2.47
N VAL A 302 -12.89 28.97 -1.33
CA VAL A 302 -12.07 28.46 -0.21
C VAL A 302 -12.71 27.22 0.41
N ILE A 303 -14.03 27.23 0.60
CA ILE A 303 -14.78 26.09 1.17
C ILE A 303 -14.69 24.87 0.24
N ILE A 304 -14.90 25.04 -1.06
CA ILE A 304 -14.81 23.98 -2.07
C ILE A 304 -13.40 23.38 -2.07
N PHE A 305 -12.36 24.21 -1.95
CA PHE A 305 -10.99 23.72 -1.88
C PHE A 305 -10.75 22.84 -0.63
N ILE A 306 -11.13 23.32 0.56
CA ILE A 306 -10.98 22.55 1.81
C ILE A 306 -11.76 21.23 1.71
N LEU A 307 -12.99 21.26 1.18
CA LEU A 307 -13.80 20.07 0.96
C LEU A 307 -13.12 19.09 -0.01
N SER A 308 -12.52 19.60 -1.10
CA SER A 308 -11.81 18.75 -2.08
C SER A 308 -10.59 18.06 -1.46
N VAL A 309 -9.82 18.74 -0.60
CA VAL A 309 -8.69 18.14 0.12
C VAL A 309 -9.17 17.04 1.08
N LEU A 310 -10.28 17.27 1.80
CA LEU A 310 -10.87 16.28 2.70
C LEU A 310 -11.29 15.01 1.93
N VAL A 311 -11.93 15.17 0.77
CA VAL A 311 -12.31 14.05 -0.09
C VAL A 311 -11.09 13.26 -0.59
N ILE A 312 -10.01 13.94 -0.98
CA ILE A 312 -8.75 13.29 -1.38
C ILE A 312 -8.16 12.48 -0.21
N VAL A 313 -8.17 13.03 1.02
CA VAL A 313 -7.70 12.32 2.22
C VAL A 313 -8.55 11.07 2.48
N MET A 314 -9.87 11.16 2.37
CA MET A 314 -10.76 9.99 2.53
C MET A 314 -10.47 8.90 1.49
N PHE A 315 -10.23 9.26 0.22
CA PHE A 315 -9.87 8.28 -0.80
C PHE A 315 -8.48 7.67 -0.60
N ALA A 316 -7.52 8.45 -0.10
CA ALA A 316 -6.21 7.94 0.27
C ALA A 316 -6.31 6.90 1.40
N LEU A 317 -7.17 7.16 2.40
CA LEU A 317 -7.46 6.22 3.49
C LEU A 317 -8.20 4.96 3.02
N ALA A 318 -9.00 5.06 1.96
CA ALA A 318 -9.68 3.93 1.34
C ALA A 318 -8.77 3.09 0.42
N GLU A 319 -7.47 3.41 0.33
CA GLU A 319 -6.48 2.70 -0.51
C GLU A 319 -6.84 2.70 -2.02
N LEU A 320 -7.68 3.63 -2.47
CA LEU A 320 -8.02 3.81 -3.88
C LEU A 320 -6.94 4.64 -4.60
N LYS A 321 -5.79 4.00 -4.86
CA LYS A 321 -4.60 4.62 -5.44
C LYS A 321 -4.92 5.38 -6.73
N ASN A 322 -5.48 4.69 -7.73
CA ASN A 322 -5.72 5.27 -9.07
C ASN A 322 -6.64 6.50 -9.03
N LEU A 323 -7.66 6.49 -8.17
CA LEU A 323 -8.62 7.58 -8.06
C LEU A 323 -8.05 8.78 -7.30
N THR A 324 -7.30 8.51 -6.22
CA THR A 324 -6.57 9.54 -5.45
C THR A 324 -5.59 10.30 -6.36
N TRP A 325 -4.83 9.57 -7.19
CA TRP A 325 -3.90 10.13 -8.17
C TRP A 325 -4.59 11.02 -9.22
N GLY A 326 -5.69 10.54 -9.79
CA GLY A 326 -6.46 11.33 -10.76
C GLY A 326 -6.96 12.65 -10.16
N LEU A 327 -7.53 12.60 -8.95
CA LEU A 327 -8.07 13.78 -8.28
C LEU A 327 -6.98 14.79 -7.91
N ILE A 328 -5.85 14.35 -7.35
CA ILE A 328 -4.79 15.28 -6.94
C ILE A 328 -4.14 15.96 -8.15
N LEU A 329 -3.99 15.26 -9.28
CA LEU A 329 -3.45 15.85 -10.51
C LEU A 329 -4.41 16.84 -11.14
N ILE A 330 -5.71 16.50 -11.23
CA ILE A 330 -6.73 17.41 -11.77
C ILE A 330 -6.83 18.68 -10.91
N LEU A 331 -6.80 18.53 -9.58
CA LEU A 331 -6.85 19.67 -8.66
C LEU A 331 -5.64 20.60 -8.84
N ASN A 332 -4.43 20.05 -8.90
CA ASN A 332 -3.21 20.83 -9.13
C ASN A 332 -3.20 21.50 -10.51
N LEU A 333 -3.68 20.82 -11.56
CA LEU A 333 -3.80 21.39 -12.90
C LEU A 333 -4.81 22.55 -12.93
N ALA A 334 -5.96 22.41 -12.27
CA ALA A 334 -6.96 23.46 -12.18
C ALA A 334 -6.44 24.69 -11.41
N LEU A 335 -5.74 24.47 -10.28
CA LEU A 335 -5.09 25.54 -9.52
C LEU A 335 -4.02 26.25 -10.35
N PHE A 336 -3.18 25.49 -11.06
CA PHE A 336 -2.14 26.05 -11.91
C PHE A 336 -2.72 26.89 -13.05
N GLY A 337 -3.72 26.36 -13.76
CA GLY A 337 -4.41 27.11 -14.83
C GLY A 337 -5.06 28.40 -14.32
N TYR A 338 -5.64 28.35 -13.11
CA TYR A 338 -6.19 29.53 -12.47
C TYR A 338 -5.12 30.57 -12.10
N LEU A 339 -3.98 30.13 -11.56
CA LEU A 339 -2.85 31.01 -11.23
C LEU A 339 -2.24 31.65 -12.50
N MET A 340 -2.09 30.89 -13.58
CA MET A 340 -1.66 31.39 -14.89
C MET A 340 -2.60 32.48 -15.39
N LYS A 341 -3.92 32.25 -15.35
CA LYS A 341 -4.93 33.25 -15.73
C LYS A 341 -4.75 34.55 -14.94
N LEU A 342 -4.66 34.46 -13.62
CA LEU A 342 -4.42 35.64 -12.77
C LEU A 342 -3.10 36.34 -13.08
N THR A 343 -2.10 35.64 -13.61
CA THR A 343 -0.77 36.19 -13.93
C THR A 343 -0.75 36.91 -15.27
N VAL A 344 -1.43 36.37 -16.28
CA VAL A 344 -1.63 37.04 -17.57
C VAL A 344 -2.44 38.31 -17.39
N ASP A 345 -3.54 38.24 -16.64
CA ASP A 345 -4.43 39.39 -16.43
C ASP A 345 -3.73 40.54 -15.66
N SER A 346 -2.80 40.22 -14.75
CA SER A 346 -1.99 41.25 -14.09
C SER A 346 -0.96 41.89 -15.03
N GLY A 347 -0.29 41.09 -15.89
CA GLY A 347 0.79 41.59 -16.73
C GLY A 347 0.33 42.60 -17.79
N VAL A 348 -0.86 42.39 -18.38
CA VAL A 348 -1.43 43.32 -19.38
C VAL A 348 -1.76 44.68 -18.77
N ARG A 349 -2.13 44.72 -17.49
CA ARG A 349 -2.55 45.94 -16.80
C ARG A 349 -1.39 46.87 -16.50
N ASP A 350 -0.26 46.33 -16.07
CA ASP A 350 0.93 47.14 -15.77
C ASP A 350 1.41 47.85 -17.04
N THR A 351 1.41 47.16 -18.20
CA THR A 351 1.71 47.78 -19.50
C THR A 351 0.70 48.83 -19.95
N ALA A 352 -0.59 48.68 -19.62
CA ALA A 352 -1.62 49.64 -20.00
C ALA A 352 -1.62 50.89 -19.10
N ALA A 353 -1.32 50.74 -17.81
CA ALA A 353 -1.22 51.84 -16.86
C ALA A 353 -0.01 52.74 -17.17
N GLU A 354 1.12 52.17 -17.59
CA GLU A 354 2.31 52.93 -17.98
C GLU A 354 2.11 53.72 -19.30
N LEU A 355 1.26 53.25 -20.20
CA LEU A 355 0.94 53.93 -21.47
C LEU A 355 -0.09 55.08 -21.33
N LEU A 356 -0.78 55.17 -20.20
CA LEU A 356 -1.89 56.12 -20.00
C LEU A 356 -1.60 57.18 -18.93
N ASP A 357 -0.36 57.31 -18.45
CA ASP A 357 0.02 58.40 -17.55
C ASP A 357 -0.09 59.75 -18.28
N PRO A 358 -1.13 60.57 -18.01
CA PRO A 358 -1.39 61.81 -18.76
C PRO A 358 -0.43 62.94 -18.37
N ASP A 359 0.37 62.76 -17.31
CA ASP A 359 1.25 63.78 -16.76
C ASP A 359 2.66 63.77 -17.37
N ASN A 360 2.93 62.90 -18.36
CA ASN A 360 4.12 62.99 -19.21
C ASN A 360 3.78 63.37 -20.67
N PRO A 361 3.44 64.65 -20.96
CA PRO A 361 3.09 65.11 -22.30
C PRO A 361 4.27 65.27 -23.28
N GLU A 362 5.50 64.91 -22.92
CA GLU A 362 6.65 65.06 -23.79
C GLU A 362 7.25 63.69 -24.17
N ILE A 363 6.71 63.09 -25.23
CA ILE A 363 7.46 62.57 -26.40
C ILE A 363 6.41 61.97 -27.35
N GLY A 364 6.17 62.69 -28.45
CA GLY A 364 5.27 62.25 -29.51
C GLY A 364 5.76 60.96 -30.18
N PRO A 365 4.85 60.06 -30.58
CA PRO A 365 5.22 58.88 -31.34
C PRO A 365 5.63 59.28 -32.76
N ASN A 366 6.90 59.08 -33.10
CA ASN A 366 7.32 58.93 -34.49
C ASN A 366 6.70 57.63 -35.02
N THR A 367 5.50 57.73 -35.56
CA THR A 367 4.80 56.73 -36.33
C THR A 367 5.47 56.57 -37.70
N SER A 368 6.59 55.85 -37.73
CA SER A 368 7.15 55.35 -38.98
C SER A 368 7.82 53.99 -38.75
N GLY A 369 7.04 52.92 -38.97
CA GLY A 369 7.61 51.62 -39.32
C GLY A 369 7.24 50.46 -38.40
N ILE A 370 5.98 50.02 -38.41
CA ILE A 370 5.64 48.59 -38.29
C ILE A 370 4.40 48.33 -39.16
N SER A 371 4.65 48.18 -40.46
CA SER A 371 3.83 47.36 -41.35
C SER A 371 4.67 46.12 -41.62
N GLU A 372 4.06 44.93 -41.65
CA GLU A 372 4.68 43.60 -41.85
C GLU A 372 5.16 42.87 -40.58
N ALA A 373 4.22 42.14 -39.96
CA ALA A 373 4.43 40.75 -39.51
C ALA A 373 3.09 40.20 -38.97
N SER A 374 2.17 39.89 -39.88
CA SER A 374 0.90 39.22 -39.57
C SER A 374 0.53 38.32 -40.75
N SER A 375 1.33 37.29 -41.00
CA SER A 375 0.92 36.15 -41.82
C SER A 375 1.82 34.94 -41.58
N GLU A 376 1.76 34.31 -40.40
CA GLU A 376 2.19 32.91 -40.23
C GLU A 376 1.80 32.40 -38.84
N ALA A 377 0.53 32.06 -38.65
CA ALA A 377 0.08 31.19 -37.56
C ALA A 377 -1.31 30.62 -37.89
N SER A 378 -1.39 29.88 -38.99
CA SER A 378 -2.55 29.06 -39.38
C SER A 378 -2.01 27.82 -40.10
N SER A 379 -1.30 26.98 -39.36
CA SER A 379 -0.90 25.63 -39.79
C SER A 379 -0.39 24.88 -38.57
N PHE A 380 -0.77 23.61 -38.44
CA PHE A 380 -0.70 22.69 -37.28
C PHE A 380 -1.92 22.80 -36.35
N ALA A 381 -2.96 21.99 -36.56
CA ALA A 381 -3.07 20.53 -36.31
C ALA A 381 -3.15 20.22 -34.82
#